data_AF-A0A920DIP0-F1
#
_entry.id   AF-A0A920DIP0-F1
#
_cell.length_a   1.000
_cell.length_b   1.000
_cell.length_c   1.000
_cell.angle_alpha   90.00
_cell.angle_beta   90.00
_cell.angle_gamma   90.00
#
_symmetry.space_group_name_H-M   'P 1'
#
loop_
_entity.id
_entity.type
_entity.pdbx_description
1 polymer ?
#
loop_
_entity_poly.entity_id
_entity_poly.type
_entity_poly.pdbx_seq_one_letter_code
_entity_poly.pdbx_strand_id
1 'polypeptide(L)' 'MSYKEEGYLPEALLNMLAKLGWSNTTEDIFSIKDLIKLFEVNDIQRAGAVFDKERLNFINQSHLAMKQDEELISLLEPFQ' A
#
# COMPACT_ATOMS: atom_id res chain seq x y z
N MET A 1 -17.27 -5.75 -5.56
CA MET A 1 -15.95 -6.18 -5.06
C MET A 1 -15.21 -4.93 -4.66
N SER A 2 -15.28 -4.62 -3.37
CA SER A 2 -14.44 -3.61 -2.75
C SER A 2 -13.13 -4.28 -2.34
N TYR A 3 -11.97 -3.65 -2.58
CA TYR A 3 -10.68 -4.18 -2.10
C TYR A 3 -10.68 -4.48 -0.59
N LYS A 4 -11.52 -3.79 0.17
CA LYS A 4 -11.77 -4.08 1.58
C LYS A 4 -12.38 -5.48 1.80
N GLU A 5 -13.35 -5.87 0.99
CA GLU A 5 -13.98 -7.21 1.02
C GLU A 5 -13.01 -8.31 0.55
N GLU A 6 -11.99 -7.95 -0.24
CA GLU A 6 -10.92 -8.86 -0.65
C GLU A 6 -9.78 -8.98 0.40
N GLY A 7 -9.85 -8.25 1.52
CA GLY A 7 -8.85 -8.32 2.59
C GLY A 7 -7.62 -7.44 2.40
N TYR A 8 -7.65 -6.48 1.47
CA TYR A 8 -6.56 -5.52 1.34
C TYR A 8 -6.60 -4.46 2.44
N LEU A 9 -5.43 -4.20 3.03
CA LEU A 9 -5.24 -3.16 4.02
C LEU A 9 -5.34 -1.78 3.35
N PRO A 10 -6.00 -0.80 4.00
CA PRO A 10 -6.11 0.55 3.46
C PRO A 10 -4.74 1.22 3.27
N GLU A 11 -3.79 0.99 4.18
CA GLU A 11 -2.41 1.47 4.07
C GLU A 11 -1.64 0.86 2.89
N ALA A 12 -1.88 -0.41 2.56
CA ALA A 12 -1.26 -1.07 1.42
C ALA A 12 -1.78 -0.50 0.09
N LEU A 13 -3.10 -0.23 0.02
CA LEU A 13 -3.70 0.46 -1.12
C LEU A 13 -3.15 1.88 -1.28
N LEU A 14 -3.06 2.64 -0.19
CA LEU A 14 -2.47 3.99 -0.22
C LEU A 14 -1.02 3.97 -0.69
N ASN A 15 -0.22 3.02 -0.21
CA ASN A 15 1.16 2.83 -0.65
C ASN A 15 1.22 2.52 -2.16
N MET A 16 0.39 1.59 -2.65
CA MET A 16 0.36 1.25 -4.08
C MET A 16 -0.05 2.45 -4.93
N LEU A 17 -1.10 3.16 -4.53
CA LEU A 17 -1.58 4.36 -5.23
C LEU A 17 -0.55 5.49 -5.22
N ALA A 18 0.18 5.68 -4.12
CA ALA A 18 1.28 6.64 -4.08
C ALA A 18 2.37 6.27 -5.08
N LYS A 19 2.75 5.00 -5.19
CA LYS A 19 3.75 4.53 -6.16
C LYS A 19 3.29 4.56 -7.62
N LEU A 20 2.01 4.83 -7.90
CA LEU A 20 1.54 5.07 -9.26
C LEU A 20 1.95 6.46 -9.72
N GLY A 21 3.07 6.54 -10.41
CA GLY A 21 3.54 7.77 -11.04
C GLY A 21 4.47 8.60 -10.16
N TRP A 22 4.61 8.31 -8.88
CA TRP A 22 5.67 8.89 -8.04
C TRP A 22 6.84 7.91 -7.90
N SER A 23 8.07 8.41 -8.15
CA SER A 23 9.29 7.59 -8.09
C SER A 23 10.46 8.43 -7.59
N ASN A 24 10.50 8.64 -6.29
CA ASN A 24 11.63 9.30 -5.60
C ASN A 24 12.66 8.29 -5.05
N THR A 25 12.28 7.00 -4.94
CA THR A 25 13.11 5.97 -4.30
C THR A 25 12.93 4.60 -4.95
N THR A 26 13.92 3.73 -4.75
CA THR A 26 13.89 2.30 -5.13
C THR A 26 13.00 1.46 -4.21
N GLU A 27 12.69 1.95 -3.01
CA GLU A 27 11.82 1.26 -2.06
C GLU A 27 10.37 1.22 -2.55
N ASP A 28 9.67 0.15 -2.19
CA ASP A 28 8.27 -0.08 -2.57
C ASP A 28 7.31 -0.06 -1.39
N ILE A 29 7.81 -0.24 -0.16
CA ILE A 29 7.00 -0.33 1.05
C ILE A 29 7.18 0.94 1.88
N PHE A 30 6.10 1.69 2.08
CA PHE A 30 6.08 2.92 2.86
C PHE A 30 4.95 2.90 3.86
N SER A 31 5.22 3.36 5.08
CA SER A 31 4.14 3.75 5.98
C SER A 31 3.52 5.08 5.52
N ILE A 32 2.31 5.38 5.99
CA ILE A 32 1.68 6.69 5.75
C ILE A 32 2.59 7.84 6.24
N LYS A 33 3.32 7.63 7.34
CA LYS A 33 4.25 8.64 7.88
C LYS A 33 5.44 8.88 6.94
N ASP A 34 5.92 7.84 6.27
CA ASP A 34 7.03 7.97 5.31
C ASP A 34 6.56 8.68 4.05
N LEU A 35 5.37 8.33 3.55
CA LEU A 35 4.76 9.02 2.40
C LEU A 35 4.59 10.52 2.69
N ILE A 36 4.08 10.91 3.86
CA ILE A 36 3.95 12.33 4.23
C ILE A 36 5.29 13.07 4.22
N LYS A 37 6.39 12.39 4.57
CA LYS A 37 7.73 13.00 4.64
C LYS A 37 8.46 13.06 3.31
N LEU A 38 8.21 12.08 2.44
CA LEU A 38 9.01 11.85 1.22
C LEU A 38 8.28 12.21 -0.07
N PHE A 39 6.94 12.22 -0.05
CA PHE A 39 6.14 12.46 -1.24
C PHE A 39 6.17 13.94 -1.62
N GLU A 40 6.73 14.20 -2.81
CA GLU A 40 6.83 15.54 -3.38
C GLU A 40 6.21 15.54 -4.78
N VAL A 41 5.38 16.55 -5.05
CA VAL A 41 4.61 16.65 -6.31
C VAL A 41 5.54 16.78 -7.53
N ASN A 42 6.74 17.36 -7.34
CA ASN A 42 7.72 17.52 -8.40
C ASN A 42 8.29 16.19 -8.91
N ASP A 43 8.19 15.12 -8.12
CA ASP A 43 8.69 13.78 -8.46
C ASP A 43 7.63 12.90 -9.14
N ILE A 44 6.47 13.49 -9.47
CA ILE A 44 5.41 12.81 -10.21
C ILE A 44 5.77 12.80 -11.71
N GLN A 45 5.92 11.59 -12.25
CA GLN A 45 6.22 11.35 -13.65
C GLN A 45 4.97 11.48 -14.52
N ARG A 46 5.15 11.98 -15.75
CA ARG A 46 4.07 12.13 -16.74
C ARG A 46 3.70 10.83 -17.47
N ALA A 47 4.51 9.78 -17.32
CA ALA A 47 4.22 8.48 -17.92
C ALA A 47 2.96 7.89 -17.28
N GLY A 48 2.15 7.18 -18.08
CA GLY A 48 0.97 6.50 -17.57
C GLY A 48 1.37 5.43 -16.56
N ALA A 49 0.92 5.57 -15.32
CA ALA A 49 1.13 4.55 -14.30
C ALA A 49 0.17 3.38 -14.55
N VAL A 50 0.72 2.16 -14.62
CA VAL A 50 -0.06 0.94 -14.77
C VAL A 50 -0.30 0.34 -13.39
N PHE A 51 -1.57 0.13 -13.06
CA PHE A 51 -1.92 -0.60 -11.85
C PHE A 51 -1.65 -2.09 -12.04
N ASP A 52 -0.91 -2.66 -11.10
CA ASP A 52 -0.52 -4.06 -11.09
C ASP A 52 -1.02 -4.74 -9.80
N LYS A 53 -1.88 -5.75 -9.96
CA LYS A 53 -2.47 -6.48 -8.83
C LYS A 53 -1.45 -7.37 -8.12
N GLU A 54 -0.45 -7.91 -8.82
CA GLU A 54 0.62 -8.69 -8.18
C GLU A 54 1.49 -7.80 -7.29
N ARG A 55 1.80 -6.58 -7.76
CA ARG A 55 2.50 -5.58 -6.95
C ARG A 55 1.68 -5.18 -5.73
N LEU A 56 0.38 -4.96 -5.88
CA LEU A 56 -0.50 -4.70 -4.73
C LEU A 56 -0.49 -5.85 -3.73
N ASN A 57 -0.51 -7.12 -4.19
CA ASN A 57 -0.43 -8.29 -3.31
C ASN A 57 0.87 -8.30 -2.51
N PHE A 58 2.00 -8.04 -3.17
CA PHE A 58 3.31 -7.95 -2.51
C PHE A 58 3.35 -6.84 -1.44
N ILE A 59 2.84 -5.65 -1.78
CA ILE A 59 2.75 -4.54 -0.83
C ILE A 59 1.85 -4.94 0.34
N ASN A 60 0.67 -5.49 0.07
CA ASN A 60 -0.28 -5.90 1.11
C ASN A 60 0.30 -6.94 2.06
N GLN A 61 0.99 -7.96 1.54
CA GLN A 61 1.68 -8.95 2.34
C GLN A 61 2.74 -8.31 3.25
N SER A 62 3.51 -7.36 2.72
CA SER A 62 4.52 -6.65 3.49
C SER A 62 3.91 -5.83 4.63
N HIS A 63 2.80 -5.14 4.38
CA HIS A 63 2.07 -4.40 5.42
C HIS A 63 1.44 -5.31 6.47
N LEU A 64 0.92 -6.48 6.06
CA LEU A 64 0.42 -7.50 7.00
C LEU A 64 1.54 -8.05 7.88
N ALA A 65 2.72 -8.31 7.32
CA ALA A 65 3.87 -8.82 8.08
C ALA A 65 4.44 -7.83 9.11
N MET A 66 4.10 -6.53 8.99
CA MET A 66 4.53 -5.48 9.92
C MET A 66 3.54 -5.23 11.06
N LYS A 67 2.35 -5.85 11.03
CA LYS A 67 1.31 -5.71 12.06
C LYS A 67 1.62 -6.58 13.27
N GLN A 68 1.17 -6.16 14.45
CA GLN A 68 1.19 -7.00 15.64
C GLN A 68 0.10 -8.06 15.59
N ASP A 69 0.29 -9.16 16.33
CA ASP A 69 -0.65 -10.29 16.37
C ASP A 69 -2.05 -9.84 16.80
N GLU A 70 -2.17 -8.93 17.78
CA GLU A 70 -3.45 -8.41 18.24
C GLU A 70 -4.19 -7.62 17.15
N GLU A 71 -3.45 -6.84 16.35
CA GLU A 71 -4.02 -6.11 15.22
C GLU A 71 -4.49 -7.07 14.12
N LEU A 72 -3.70 -8.10 13.82
CA LEU A 72 -4.05 -9.13 12.84
C LEU A 72 -5.32 -9.88 13.22
N ILE A 73 -5.47 -10.24 14.50
CA ILE A 73 -6.69 -10.90 14.99
C ILE A 73 -7.92 -10.02 14.75
N SER A 74 -7.85 -8.73 15.09
CA SER A 74 -8.96 -7.80 14.86
C SER A 74 -9.30 -7.64 13.37
N LEU A 75 -8.29 -7.65 12.49
CA LEU A 75 -8.47 -7.55 11.05
C LEU A 75 -9.19 -8.78 10.44
N LEU A 76 -9.14 -9.93 11.11
CA LEU A 76 -9.79 -11.17 10.66
C LEU A 76 -11.27 -11.27 11.05
N GLU A 77 -11.74 -10.51 12.04
CA GLU A 77 -13.14 -10.56 12.52
C GLU A 77 -14.20 -10.43 11.40
N PRO A 78 -14.03 -9.55 10.39
CA PRO A 78 -15.02 -9.40 9.32
C PRO A 78 -15.09 -10.58 8.33
N PHE A 79 -14.15 -11.53 8.41
CA PHE A 79 -14.00 -12.65 7.46
C PHE A 79 -14.36 -14.01 8.07
N GLN A 80 -14.89 -14.02 9.30
CA GLN A 80 -15.35 -15.23 9.99
C GLN A 80 -16.78 -15.62 9.63
#